data_AF-A0A3A3DG65-F1
#
_entry.id   AF-A0A3A3DG65-F1
#
_cell.length_a   1.000
_cell.length_b   1.000
_cell.length_c   1.000
_cell.angle_alpha   90.00
_cell.angle_beta   90.00
_cell.angle_gamma   90.00
#
_symmetry.space_group_name_H-M   'P 1'
#
loop_
_entity.id
_entity.type
_entity.pdbx_description
1 polymer ?
#
loop_
_entity_poly.entity_id
_entity_poly.type
_entity_poly.pdbx_seq_one_letter_code
_entity_poly.pdbx_strand_id
1 'polypeptide(L)'
;MSRIKSHAQDPDKDFWDRFVAITSKDLNLTKAHVRYIERKLISLLLAAKKCRVVNRTQPDFERLPEADIADMDSFLDEIQLILPVIGVDYLRRPVVAQVREPILPVKDVQFRLLHSIKGI
;
A
#
# COMPACT_ATOMS: atom_id res chain seq x y z
N MET A 1 -26.03 -42.69 -13.46
CA MET A 1 -24.86 -41.90 -13.91
C MET A 1 -25.34 -40.54 -14.42
N SER A 2 -25.00 -39.41 -13.78
CA SER A 2 -24.70 -38.11 -14.45
C SER A 2 -24.80 -36.81 -13.61
N ARG A 3 -24.86 -36.82 -12.25
CA ARG A 3 -24.90 -35.54 -11.50
C ARG A 3 -23.67 -35.19 -10.65
N ILE A 4 -22.88 -36.18 -10.24
CA ILE A 4 -21.68 -35.93 -9.40
C ILE A 4 -20.48 -35.46 -10.23
N LYS A 5 -20.37 -35.84 -11.51
CA LYS A 5 -19.22 -35.44 -12.34
C LYS A 5 -19.25 -33.98 -12.80
N SER A 6 -20.44 -33.39 -12.94
CA SER A 6 -20.61 -32.02 -13.46
C SER A 6 -20.29 -30.94 -12.42
N HIS A 7 -20.31 -31.28 -11.12
CA HIS A 7 -20.03 -30.33 -10.05
C HIS A 7 -18.56 -30.34 -9.57
N ALA A 8 -17.77 -31.28 -10.08
CA ALA A 8 -16.32 -31.39 -9.85
C ALA A 8 -15.47 -30.77 -10.99
N GLN A 9 -16.13 -30.25 -12.04
CA GLN A 9 -15.50 -29.57 -13.18
C GLN A 9 -15.73 -28.06 -13.12
N ASP A 10 -15.40 -27.42 -12.01
CA ASP A 10 -15.22 -25.97 -11.98
C ASP A 10 -13.72 -25.68 -11.75
N PRO A 11 -12.87 -25.87 -12.77
CA PRO A 11 -11.42 -25.66 -12.69
C PRO A 11 -11.03 -24.16 -12.56
N ASP A 12 -11.99 -23.24 -12.68
CA ASP A 12 -11.78 -21.79 -12.55
C ASP A 12 -11.97 -21.25 -11.12
N LYS A 13 -12.28 -22.12 -10.15
CA LYS A 13 -12.29 -21.75 -8.73
C LYS A 13 -10.99 -22.16 -8.09
N ASP A 14 -9.96 -21.38 -8.40
CA ASP A 14 -8.64 -21.47 -7.79
C ASP A 14 -8.78 -21.66 -6.28
N PHE A 15 -8.35 -22.84 -5.84
CA PHE A 15 -8.09 -23.14 -4.45
C PHE A 15 -7.13 -22.07 -3.92
N TRP A 16 -7.52 -21.40 -2.85
CA TRP A 16 -6.63 -20.50 -2.13
C TRP A 16 -5.50 -21.35 -1.51
N ASP A 17 -4.24 -21.13 -1.94
CA ASP A 17 -3.09 -21.84 -1.38
C ASP A 17 -2.74 -21.36 0.04
N ARG A 18 -3.10 -20.11 0.37
CA ARG A 18 -2.85 -19.49 1.68
C ARG A 18 -4.01 -18.60 2.09
N PHE A 19 -4.35 -18.64 3.37
CA PHE A 19 -5.33 -17.78 4.00
C PHE A 19 -4.69 -17.07 5.21
N VAL A 20 -4.94 -15.78 5.35
CA VAL A 20 -4.49 -14.99 6.50
C VAL A 20 -5.72 -14.42 7.18
N ALA A 21 -5.96 -14.85 8.42
CA ALA A 21 -6.96 -14.25 9.30
C ALA A 21 -6.29 -13.20 10.17
N ILE A 22 -6.92 -12.04 10.29
CA ILE A 22 -6.49 -10.97 11.17
C ILE A 22 -7.61 -10.73 12.16
N THR A 23 -7.31 -10.80 13.44
CA THR A 23 -8.27 -10.61 14.53
C THR A 23 -7.78 -9.50 15.44
N SER A 24 -8.62 -8.52 15.74
CA SER A 24 -8.35 -7.55 16.80
C SER A 24 -8.94 -8.04 18.12
N LYS A 25 -8.28 -7.70 19.23
CA LYS A 25 -8.79 -7.94 20.60
C LYS A 25 -9.92 -6.96 20.95
N ASP A 26 -10.02 -5.84 20.24
CA ASP A 26 -10.98 -4.80 20.52
C ASP A 26 -12.35 -5.17 19.95
N LEU A 27 -13.35 -5.23 20.83
CA LEU A 27 -14.75 -5.50 20.50
C LEU A 27 -15.40 -4.42 19.61
N ASN A 28 -14.64 -3.41 19.17
CA ASN A 28 -15.12 -2.25 18.43
C ASN A 28 -14.78 -2.29 16.94
N LEU A 29 -14.36 -3.43 16.37
CA LEU A 29 -14.20 -3.54 14.92
C LEU A 29 -15.59 -3.57 14.24
N THR A 30 -16.12 -2.39 13.94
CA THR A 30 -17.40 -2.24 13.25
C THR A 30 -17.27 -2.60 11.77
N LYS A 31 -18.42 -2.79 11.11
CA LYS A 31 -18.46 -2.99 9.64
C LYS A 31 -17.76 -1.86 8.88
N ALA A 32 -17.85 -0.62 9.38
CA ALA A 32 -17.19 0.53 8.77
C ALA A 32 -15.67 0.43 8.86
N HIS A 33 -15.11 0.00 10.00
CA HIS A 33 -13.68 -0.22 10.19
C HIS A 33 -13.12 -1.27 9.22
N VAL A 34 -13.79 -2.41 9.10
CA VAL A 34 -13.38 -3.49 8.19
C VAL A 34 -13.38 -3.01 6.74
N ARG A 35 -14.42 -2.26 6.32
CA ARG A 35 -14.51 -1.71 4.96
C ARG A 35 -13.41 -0.70 4.67
N TYR A 36 -13.01 0.12 5.66
CA TYR A 36 -11.91 1.06 5.53
C TYR A 36 -10.57 0.35 5.32
N ILE A 37 -10.26 -0.63 6.18
CA ILE A 37 -9.06 -1.47 6.09
C ILE A 37 -9.01 -2.20 4.74
N GLU A 38 -10.11 -2.85 4.34
CA GLU A 38 -10.20 -3.58 3.07
C GLU A 38 -9.87 -2.66 1.89
N ARG A 39 -10.44 -1.45 1.86
CA ARG A 39 -10.19 -0.49 0.77
C ARG A 39 -8.74 -0.02 0.75
N LYS A 40 -8.13 0.27 1.90
CA LYS A 40 -6.71 0.63 2.00
C LYS A 40 -5.81 -0.50 1.51
N LEU A 41 -6.06 -1.74 1.93
CA LEU A 41 -5.31 -2.91 1.48
C LEU A 41 -5.42 -3.11 -0.04
N ILE A 42 -6.61 -2.99 -0.62
CA ILE A 42 -6.79 -3.04 -2.08
C ILE A 42 -5.99 -1.94 -2.77
N SER A 43 -6.06 -0.71 -2.25
CA SER A 43 -5.29 0.42 -2.80
C SER A 43 -3.78 0.15 -2.76
N LEU A 44 -3.27 -0.40 -1.66
CA LEU A 44 -1.87 -0.80 -1.52
C LEU A 44 -1.49 -1.91 -2.52
N LEU A 45 -2.33 -2.94 -2.67
CA LEU A 45 -2.10 -4.03 -3.64
C LEU A 45 -2.10 -3.53 -5.09
N LEU A 46 -3.06 -2.66 -5.44
CA LEU A 46 -3.13 -2.02 -6.76
C LEU A 46 -1.90 -1.14 -7.02
N ALA A 47 -1.44 -0.40 -6.00
CA ALA A 47 -0.24 0.43 -6.10
C ALA A 47 1.05 -0.40 -6.20
N ALA A 48 1.10 -1.56 -5.55
CA ALA A 48 2.24 -2.47 -5.61
C ALA A 48 2.36 -3.16 -6.99
N LYS A 49 1.24 -3.36 -7.71
CA LYS A 49 1.16 -4.08 -9.01
C LYS A 49 1.76 -5.49 -9.00
N LYS A 50 1.91 -6.09 -7.81
CA LYS A 50 2.51 -7.42 -7.62
C LYS A 50 1.49 -8.56 -7.71
N CYS A 51 0.20 -8.26 -7.57
CA CYS A 51 -0.85 -9.28 -7.51
C CYS A 51 -2.09 -8.89 -8.32
N ARG A 52 -2.79 -9.92 -8.84
CA ARG A 52 -4.12 -9.79 -9.40
C ARG A 52 -5.14 -9.77 -8.25
N VAL A 53 -5.70 -8.60 -7.94
CA VAL A 53 -6.74 -8.48 -6.93
C VAL A 53 -8.07 -8.89 -7.55
N VAL A 54 -8.60 -10.05 -7.14
CA VAL A 54 -9.94 -10.52 -7.54
C VAL A 54 -10.92 -10.14 -6.43
N ASN A 55 -11.13 -8.84 -6.21
CA ASN A 55 -12.21 -8.40 -5.33
C ASN A 55 -13.46 -8.09 -6.18
N ARG A 56 -14.58 -8.75 -5.87
CA ARG A 56 -15.84 -8.63 -6.60
C ARG A 56 -16.65 -7.40 -6.20
N THR A 57 -16.27 -6.72 -5.12
CA THR A 57 -17.01 -5.55 -4.61
C THR A 57 -16.03 -4.57 -3.99
N GLN A 58 -15.97 -3.34 -4.52
CA GLN A 58 -15.22 -2.27 -3.87
C GLN A 58 -16.17 -1.58 -2.88
N PRO A 59 -15.98 -1.72 -1.55
CA PRO A 59 -16.89 -1.11 -0.59
C PRO A 59 -16.90 0.42 -0.76
N ASP A 60 -18.11 0.95 -0.86
CA ASP A 60 -18.35 2.40 -0.86
C ASP A 60 -18.02 3.01 0.50
N PHE A 61 -17.57 4.26 0.51
CA PHE A 61 -17.01 4.92 1.68
C PHE A 61 -18.07 5.18 2.75
N GLU A 62 -17.96 4.52 3.91
CA GLU A 62 -18.62 4.98 5.15
C GLU A 62 -17.68 5.96 5.84
N ARG A 63 -18.16 7.19 6.10
CA ARG A 63 -17.38 8.21 6.82
C ARG A 63 -17.11 7.71 8.24
N LEU A 64 -15.83 7.49 8.54
CA LEU A 64 -15.35 7.25 9.90
C LEU A 64 -14.90 8.56 10.55
N PRO A 65 -15.09 8.73 11.88
CA PRO A 65 -14.44 9.76 12.67
C PRO A 65 -12.91 9.74 12.48
N GLU A 66 -12.27 10.90 12.63
CA GLU A 66 -10.81 11.02 12.49
C GLU A 66 -10.03 10.18 13.51
N ALA A 67 -10.55 10.06 14.74
CA ALA A 67 -9.95 9.21 15.77
C ALA A 67 -9.92 7.73 15.33
N ASP A 68 -11.05 7.21 14.83
CA ASP A 68 -11.13 5.84 14.34
C ASP A 68 -10.23 5.61 13.11
N ILE A 69 -10.07 6.62 12.25
CA ILE A 69 -9.14 6.56 11.11
C ILE A 69 -7.70 6.39 11.58
N ALA A 70 -7.27 7.18 12.57
CA ALA A 70 -5.91 7.11 13.11
C ALA A 70 -5.63 5.74 13.76
N ASP A 71 -6.60 5.17 14.47
CA ASP A 71 -6.49 3.85 15.07
C ASP A 71 -6.40 2.75 13.98
N MET A 72 -7.22 2.84 12.93
CA MET A 72 -7.20 1.87 11.83
C MET A 72 -5.96 1.96 10.95
N ASP A 73 -5.42 3.17 10.73
CA ASP A 73 -4.15 3.34 10.03
C ASP A 73 -2.99 2.74 10.86
N SER A 74 -2.99 2.93 12.19
CA SER A 74 -2.01 2.28 13.07
C SER A 74 -2.09 0.76 13.01
N PHE A 75 -3.30 0.21 13.00
CA PHE A 75 -3.53 -1.24 12.85
C PHE A 75 -3.06 -1.76 11.48
N LEU A 76 -3.25 -0.99 10.41
CA LEU A 76 -2.74 -1.31 9.08
C LEU A 76 -1.21 -1.37 9.03
N ASP A 77 -0.52 -0.51 9.79
CA ASP A 77 0.93 -0.53 9.88
C ASP A 77 1.45 -1.80 10.58
N GLU A 78 0.77 -2.26 11.64
CA GLU A 78 1.08 -3.54 12.29
C GLU A 78 0.91 -4.72 11.33
N ILE A 79 -0.19 -4.72 10.55
CA ILE A 79 -0.44 -5.73 9.52
C ILE A 79 0.69 -5.71 8.47
N GLN A 80 1.06 -4.54 7.96
CA GLN A 80 2.13 -4.41 6.97
C GLN A 80 3.50 -4.86 7.50
N LEU A 81 3.72 -4.74 8.81
CA LEU A 81 4.94 -5.21 9.46
C LEU A 81 4.98 -6.74 9.59
N ILE A 82 3.85 -7.37 9.95
CA ILE A 82 3.77 -8.81 10.23
C ILE A 82 3.63 -9.64 8.95
N LEU A 83 2.92 -9.14 7.93
CA LEU A 83 2.68 -9.90 6.69
C LEU A 83 3.96 -10.41 6.00
N PRO A 84 5.04 -9.63 5.88
CA PRO A 84 6.32 -10.12 5.37
C PRO A 84 6.92 -11.27 6.18
N VAL A 85 6.71 -11.30 7.50
CA VAL A 85 7.26 -12.33 8.40
C VAL A 85 6.65 -13.69 8.11
N ILE A 86 5.36 -13.70 7.75
CA ILE A 86 4.64 -14.92 7.33
C ILE A 86 4.77 -15.22 5.82
N GLY A 87 5.66 -14.50 5.12
CA GLY A 87 5.94 -14.70 3.69
C GLY A 87 4.88 -14.11 2.75
N VAL A 88 4.16 -13.06 3.19
CA VAL A 88 3.23 -12.27 2.38
C VAL A 88 3.83 -10.87 2.17
N ASP A 89 4.62 -10.68 1.12
CA ASP A 89 5.33 -9.41 0.84
C ASP A 89 4.67 -8.55 -0.26
N TYR A 90 3.50 -8.97 -0.74
CA TYR A 90 2.80 -8.39 -1.89
C TYR A 90 2.32 -6.94 -1.68
N LEU A 91 2.09 -6.53 -0.43
CA LEU A 91 1.65 -5.18 -0.08
C LEU A 91 2.79 -4.15 -0.10
N ARG A 92 4.05 -4.60 0.02
CA ARG A 92 5.18 -3.66 0.02
C ARG A 92 5.33 -3.05 -1.35
N ARG A 93 5.20 -1.72 -1.40
CA ARG A 93 5.58 -0.92 -2.55
C ARG A 93 7.02 -1.27 -2.95
N PRO A 94 7.34 -1.40 -4.25
CA PRO A 94 8.74 -1.40 -4.65
C PRO A 94 9.36 -0.12 -4.07
N VAL A 95 10.39 -0.26 -3.25
CA VAL A 95 11.24 0.87 -2.89
C VAL A 95 11.83 1.31 -4.21
N VAL A 96 11.25 2.35 -4.80
CA VAL A 96 11.91 3.05 -5.90
C VAL A 96 13.14 3.62 -5.23
N ALA A 97 14.29 2.99 -5.46
CA ALA A 97 15.58 3.53 -5.07
C ALA A 97 15.57 4.96 -5.59
N GLN A 98 15.50 5.93 -4.68
CA GLN A 98 15.63 7.31 -5.09
C GLN A 98 16.99 7.39 -5.76
N VAL A 99 16.99 7.62 -7.06
CA VAL A 99 18.18 7.99 -7.79
C VAL A 99 18.62 9.29 -7.11
N ARG A 100 19.57 9.17 -6.19
CA ARG A 100 20.28 10.33 -5.66
C ARG A 100 20.93 10.95 -6.89
N GLU A 101 20.37 12.04 -7.38
CA GLU A 101 21.07 12.84 -8.37
C GLU A 101 22.46 13.13 -7.81
N PRO A 102 23.54 12.84 -8.56
CA PRO A 102 24.87 13.19 -8.12
C PRO A 102 24.87 14.69 -7.86
N ILE A 103 25.27 15.07 -6.64
CA ILE A 103 25.46 16.47 -6.28
C ILE A 103 26.56 16.99 -7.21
N LEU A 104 26.17 17.64 -8.30
CA LEU A 104 27.10 18.36 -9.15
C LEU A 104 27.76 19.42 -8.26
N PRO A 105 29.09 19.60 -8.32
CA PRO A 105 29.75 20.63 -7.54
C PRO A 105 29.13 21.97 -7.93
N VAL A 106 28.44 22.59 -6.96
CA VAL A 106 27.88 23.94 -7.10
C VAL A 106 29.06 24.84 -7.47
N LYS A 107 29.04 25.41 -8.68
CA LYS A 107 30.05 26.39 -9.08
C LYS A 107 29.98 27.55 -8.10
N ASP A 108 31.05 27.74 -7.32
CA ASP A 108 31.21 28.90 -6.44
C ASP A 108 30.88 30.16 -7.23
N VAL A 109 29.87 30.90 -6.78
CA VAL A 109 29.46 32.15 -7.40
C VAL A 109 30.55 33.18 -7.13
N GLN A 110 31.48 33.30 -8.08
CA GLN A 110 32.51 34.33 -8.04
C GLN A 110 31.89 35.68 -8.43
N PHE A 111 31.59 36.51 -7.44
CA PHE A 111 31.24 37.92 -7.67
C PHE A 111 32.51 38.71 -7.98
N ARG A 112 32.73 39.02 -9.27
CA ARG A 112 33.81 39.93 -9.69
C ARG A 112 33.30 41.37 -9.66
N LEU A 113 33.72 42.13 -8.64
CA LEU A 113 33.54 43.58 -8.61
C LEU A 113 34.54 44.21 -9.59
N LEU A 114 34.05 44.80 -10.67
CA LEU A 114 34.85 45.66 -11.56
C LEU A 114 34.73 47.10 -11.06
N HIS A 115 35.79 47.62 -10.45
CA HIS A 115 35.88 49.03 -10.10
C HIS A 115 36.49 49.79 -11.29
N SER A 116 35.68 50.57 -12.01
CA SER A 116 36.17 51.49 -13.02
C SER A 116 36.59 52.78 -12.33
N ILE A 117 37.89 52.91 -12.04
CA ILE A 117 38.47 54.19 -11.63
C ILE A 117 38.51 55.05 -12.91
N LYS A 118 37.52 55.91 -13.08
CA LYS A 118 37.57 56.98 -14.07
C LYS A 118 38.33 58.14 -13.42
N GLY A 119 39.65 58.13 -13.58
CA GLY A 119 40.48 59.27 -13.24
C GLY A 119 40.16 60.45 -14.14
N ILE A 120 39.88 61.60 -13.53
CA ILE A 120 40.14 62.94 -14.04
C ILE A 120 40.59 63.77 -12.84
#